data_AF-A0A3A8GJL3-F1
#
_entry.id   AF-A0A3A8GJL3-F1
#
_cell.length_a   1.000
_cell.length_b   1.000
_cell.length_c   1.000
_cell.angle_alpha   90.00
_cell.angle_beta   90.00
_cell.angle_gamma   90.00
#
_symmetry.space_group_name_H-M   'P 1'
#
loop_
_entity.id
_entity.type
_entity.pdbx_description
1 polymer ?
#
loop_
_entity_poly.entity_id
_entity_poly.type
_entity_poly.pdbx_seq_one_letter_code
_entity_poly.pdbx_strand_id
1 'polypeptide(L)'
;PLAPAVWEELRERLGAAPADDFLDDLPRDSLWFDVLTRRRFDANVRLTGDESDSSGYEFRYRSRLPWRNPSARMLSVLSVQVPLRFLDEQGPARLRELALDLAGALPFSTAHAGLSFAPSRGFWKALPLLKADLFRHPGWAVPAAGTSMDMGFQVDGIHWLNFLGPPLLETVGGIQALRSHLKHPETSVQELTEGRALISLGPAPLAGDTKLGETLPAYRELARFLEPWLLPFPQVNTWDGYTDEEARLWWRRFLEAPPEKIHDPRDG
;
A
#
# COMPACT_ATOMS: atom_id res chain seq x y z
N PRO A 1 33.51 27.33 -15.16
CA PRO A 1 32.70 26.87 -16.31
C PRO A 1 32.47 25.36 -16.22
N LEU A 2 31.26 24.87 -16.50
CA LEU A 2 30.99 23.42 -16.53
C LEU A 2 31.78 22.77 -17.68
N ALA A 3 32.31 21.57 -17.45
CA ALA A 3 33.06 20.84 -18.48
C ALA A 3 32.12 20.42 -19.64
N PRO A 4 32.62 20.28 -20.88
CA PRO A 4 31.80 19.89 -22.02
C PRO A 4 30.97 18.61 -21.81
N ALA A 5 31.54 17.60 -21.15
CA ALA A 5 30.83 16.37 -20.78
C ALA A 5 29.63 16.61 -19.85
N VAL A 6 29.74 17.58 -18.93
CA VAL A 6 28.64 17.96 -18.02
C VAL A 6 27.52 18.68 -18.78
N TRP A 7 27.87 19.46 -19.81
CA TRP A 7 26.87 20.10 -20.67
C TRP A 7 26.10 19.10 -21.53
N GLU A 8 26.76 18.06 -22.05
CA GLU A 8 26.07 16.98 -22.76
C GLU A 8 25.14 16.19 -21.84
N GLU A 9 25.60 15.82 -20.64
CA GLU A 9 24.73 15.16 -19.65
C GLU A 9 23.50 16.04 -19.32
N LEU A 10 23.70 17.35 -19.12
CA LEU A 10 22.60 18.28 -18.85
C LEU A 10 21.62 18.37 -20.03
N ARG A 11 22.10 18.41 -21.28
CA ARG A 11 21.21 18.41 -22.46
C ARG A 11 20.45 17.10 -22.61
N GLU A 12 21.07 15.97 -22.34
CA GLU A 12 20.40 14.66 -22.38
C GLU A 12 19.30 14.58 -21.30
N ARG A 13 19.58 15.09 -20.09
CA ARG A 13 18.59 15.19 -18.98
C ARG A 13 17.43 16.15 -19.27
N LEU A 14 17.72 17.25 -19.95
CA LEU A 14 16.74 18.27 -20.31
C LEU A 14 16.04 17.99 -21.64
N GLY A 15 16.54 17.02 -22.42
CA GLY A 15 15.89 16.52 -23.61
C GLY A 15 14.56 15.86 -23.30
N ALA A 16 13.70 15.72 -24.30
CA ALA A 16 12.45 15.00 -24.14
C ALA A 16 12.76 13.57 -23.70
N ALA A 17 12.07 13.10 -22.65
CA ALA A 17 12.02 11.66 -22.38
C ALA A 17 11.53 10.95 -23.65
N PRO A 18 12.02 9.74 -23.96
CA PRO A 18 11.48 8.95 -25.05
C PRO A 18 10.03 8.62 -24.72
N ALA A 19 9.11 9.46 -25.20
CA ALA A 19 7.74 9.54 -24.70
C ALA A 19 6.90 8.32 -25.08
N ASP A 20 7.41 7.45 -25.97
CA ASP A 20 6.67 6.34 -26.57
C ASP A 20 7.52 5.06 -26.75
N ASP A 21 8.76 5.01 -26.24
CA ASP A 21 9.62 3.83 -26.40
C ASP A 21 9.41 2.82 -25.27
N PHE A 22 9.40 1.52 -25.62
CA PHE A 22 9.42 0.48 -24.61
C PHE A 22 10.80 0.39 -23.95
N LEU A 23 10.85 0.00 -22.68
CA LEU A 23 12.11 -0.04 -21.93
C LEU A 23 13.11 -1.09 -22.51
N ASP A 24 12.63 -2.11 -23.23
CA ASP A 24 13.44 -3.08 -23.97
C ASP A 24 14.03 -2.55 -25.29
N ASP A 25 13.46 -1.46 -25.83
CA ASP A 25 13.97 -0.80 -27.03
C ASP A 25 15.06 0.24 -26.68
N LEU A 26 15.19 0.63 -25.40
CA LEU A 26 16.20 1.57 -24.94
C LEU A 26 17.58 0.90 -24.74
N PRO A 27 18.69 1.55 -25.15
CA PRO A 27 20.03 1.08 -24.83
C PRO A 27 20.23 0.96 -23.31
N ARG A 28 20.75 -0.18 -22.85
CA ARG A 28 20.90 -0.48 -21.40
C ARG A 28 21.87 0.45 -20.67
N ASP A 29 22.78 1.07 -21.40
CA ASP A 29 23.76 2.05 -20.93
C ASP A 29 23.27 3.50 -21.09
N SER A 30 22.07 3.71 -21.65
CA SER A 30 21.50 5.05 -21.79
C SER A 30 21.07 5.65 -20.45
N LEU A 31 21.15 6.99 -20.36
CA LEU A 31 20.70 7.73 -19.18
C LEU A 31 19.22 7.45 -18.87
N TRP A 32 18.36 7.38 -19.89
CA TRP A 32 16.92 7.16 -19.70
C TRP A 32 16.60 5.76 -19.22
N PHE A 33 17.29 4.72 -19.71
CA PHE A 33 17.15 3.37 -19.15
C PHE A 33 17.51 3.35 -17.65
N ASP A 34 18.62 3.97 -17.28
CA ASP A 34 19.07 4.06 -15.88
C ASP A 34 18.11 4.93 -15.02
N VAL A 35 17.63 6.06 -15.54
CA VAL A 35 16.66 6.93 -14.84
C VAL A 35 15.32 6.21 -14.61
N LEU A 36 14.75 5.57 -15.62
CA LEU A 36 13.46 4.87 -15.52
C LEU A 36 13.57 3.66 -14.59
N THR A 37 14.63 2.85 -14.72
CA THR A 37 14.85 1.70 -13.83
C THR A 37 15.11 2.12 -12.39
N ARG A 38 15.82 3.23 -12.14
CA ARG A 38 15.99 3.79 -10.79
C ARG A 38 14.68 4.34 -10.21
N ARG A 39 13.85 5.01 -11.03
CA ARG A 39 12.53 5.52 -10.61
C ARG A 39 11.51 4.41 -10.36
N ARG A 40 11.62 3.29 -11.08
CA ARG A 40 10.71 2.13 -11.05
C ARG A 40 9.32 2.37 -11.67
N PHE A 41 9.08 3.53 -12.27
CA PHE A 41 7.83 3.89 -12.94
C PHE A 41 8.12 4.72 -14.19
N ASP A 42 7.18 4.73 -15.12
CA ASP A 42 7.27 5.47 -16.37
C ASP A 42 6.79 6.92 -16.19
N ALA A 43 5.52 7.06 -15.83
CA ALA A 43 4.87 8.33 -15.55
C ALA A 43 4.46 8.40 -14.09
N ASN A 44 4.50 9.61 -13.52
CA ASN A 44 4.01 9.90 -12.18
C ASN A 44 3.25 11.22 -12.17
N VAL A 45 1.98 11.16 -11.77
CA VAL A 45 1.15 12.34 -11.52
C VAL A 45 0.98 12.47 -10.02
N ARG A 46 1.23 13.66 -9.49
CA ARG A 46 1.00 13.98 -8.07
C ARG A 46 0.22 15.28 -7.99
N LEU A 47 -0.92 15.23 -7.31
CA LEU A 47 -1.75 16.39 -6.99
C LEU A 47 -1.85 16.48 -5.47
N THR A 48 -1.54 17.64 -4.91
CA THR A 48 -1.54 17.86 -3.46
C THR A 48 -2.31 19.12 -3.10
N GLY A 49 -3.06 19.07 -2.01
CA GLY A 49 -3.94 20.14 -1.54
C GLY A 49 -3.28 21.31 -0.81
N ASP A 50 -1.95 21.29 -0.62
CA ASP A 50 -1.09 22.41 -0.18
C ASP A 50 0.37 21.96 -0.33
N GLU A 51 1.30 22.82 -0.77
CA GLU A 51 2.72 22.42 -0.98
C GLU A 51 3.49 22.27 0.34
N SER A 52 2.99 22.88 1.42
CA SER A 52 3.72 23.00 2.68
C SER A 52 3.11 22.29 3.89
N ASP A 53 1.88 21.77 3.80
CA ASP A 53 1.19 21.25 4.99
C ASP A 53 0.86 19.75 4.87
N SER A 54 1.28 18.98 5.89
CA SER A 54 0.94 17.56 6.07
C SER A 54 -0.56 17.33 6.31
N SER A 55 -1.33 18.42 6.34
CA SER A 55 -2.78 18.44 6.49
C SER A 55 -3.53 18.34 5.15
N GLY A 56 -2.86 18.44 3.99
CA GLY A 56 -3.52 18.38 2.68
C GLY A 56 -3.99 16.98 2.26
N TYR A 57 -4.81 16.91 1.20
CA TYR A 57 -5.01 15.67 0.47
C TYR A 57 -3.83 15.40 -0.48
N GLU A 58 -3.55 14.14 -0.77
CA GLU A 58 -2.62 13.74 -1.82
C GLU A 58 -3.30 12.74 -2.75
N PHE A 59 -3.18 12.98 -4.05
CA PHE A 59 -3.47 12.02 -5.10
C PHE A 59 -2.17 11.73 -5.82
N ARG A 60 -1.80 10.46 -5.93
CA ARG A 60 -0.57 10.03 -6.60
C ARG A 60 -0.82 8.83 -7.49
N TYR A 61 -0.56 8.98 -8.77
CA TYR A 61 -0.55 7.88 -9.73
C TYR A 61 0.87 7.61 -10.19
N ARG A 62 1.28 6.33 -10.21
CA ARG A 62 2.53 5.86 -10.81
C ARG A 62 2.22 4.74 -11.79
N SER A 63 2.62 4.89 -13.05
CA SER A 63 2.46 3.83 -14.03
C SER A 63 3.60 2.81 -13.93
N ARG A 64 3.28 1.55 -14.15
CA ARG A 64 4.31 0.52 -14.39
C ARG A 64 5.21 0.90 -15.57
N LEU A 65 6.43 0.37 -15.59
CA LEU A 65 7.34 0.55 -16.71
C LEU A 65 6.75 -0.03 -18.02
N PRO A 66 7.03 0.59 -19.17
CA PRO A 66 6.43 0.22 -20.45
C PRO A 66 7.27 -0.89 -21.07
N TRP A 67 7.16 -2.10 -20.54
CA TRP A 67 7.71 -3.29 -21.19
C TRP A 67 6.69 -3.84 -22.20
N ARG A 68 7.15 -4.31 -23.36
CA ARG A 68 6.27 -4.98 -24.35
C ARG A 68 5.54 -6.18 -23.73
N ASN A 69 6.26 -6.94 -22.92
CA ASN A 69 5.72 -8.03 -22.12
C ASN A 69 6.01 -7.75 -20.63
N PRO A 70 5.13 -7.02 -19.93
CA PRO A 70 5.36 -6.69 -18.54
C PRO A 70 5.27 -7.94 -17.67
N SER A 71 6.09 -7.99 -16.62
CA SER A 71 5.91 -8.97 -15.54
C SER A 71 4.47 -8.89 -15.03
N ALA A 72 3.82 -10.04 -14.87
CA ALA A 72 2.49 -10.12 -14.26
C ALA A 72 2.47 -9.57 -12.81
N ARG A 73 3.64 -9.42 -12.19
CA ARG A 73 3.78 -8.79 -10.89
C ARG A 73 3.77 -7.27 -10.93
N MET A 74 4.09 -6.67 -12.08
CA MET A 74 4.28 -5.23 -12.20
C MET A 74 2.95 -4.50 -12.36
N LEU A 75 2.65 -3.58 -11.45
CA LEU A 75 1.38 -2.86 -11.39
C LEU A 75 1.58 -1.34 -11.51
N SER A 76 0.59 -0.68 -12.09
CA SER A 76 0.39 0.75 -11.87
C SER A 76 -0.34 0.94 -10.54
N VAL A 77 0.01 1.99 -9.79
CA VAL A 77 -0.54 2.24 -8.45
C VAL A 77 -1.16 3.62 -8.41
N LEU A 78 -2.40 3.66 -7.95
CA LEU A 78 -3.05 4.87 -7.47
C LEU A 78 -3.02 4.88 -5.94
N SER A 79 -2.63 5.99 -5.34
CA SER A 79 -2.72 6.25 -3.92
C SER A 79 -3.45 7.56 -3.67
N VAL A 80 -4.45 7.53 -2.81
CA VAL A 80 -5.20 8.71 -2.39
C VAL A 80 -5.12 8.79 -0.87
N GLN A 81 -4.75 9.96 -0.36
CA GLN A 81 -4.64 10.26 1.06
C GLN A 81 -5.49 11.47 1.38
N VAL A 82 -6.24 11.36 2.46
CA VAL A 82 -6.99 12.46 3.06
C VAL A 82 -6.55 12.58 4.53
N PRO A 83 -6.55 13.79 5.10
CA PRO A 83 -6.17 13.99 6.50
C PRO A 83 -7.18 13.32 7.43
N LEU A 84 -6.76 12.95 8.64
CA LEU A 84 -7.66 12.33 9.64
C LEU A 84 -8.87 13.20 9.96
N ARG A 85 -8.74 14.53 9.95
CA ARG A 85 -9.88 15.44 10.14
C ARG A 85 -11.01 15.21 9.13
N PHE A 86 -10.73 14.66 7.95
CA PHE A 86 -11.76 14.29 6.99
C PHE A 86 -12.69 13.22 7.56
N LEU A 87 -12.15 12.27 8.35
CA LEU A 87 -12.96 11.29 9.07
C LEU A 87 -13.78 11.94 10.19
N ASP A 88 -13.21 12.91 10.91
CA ASP A 88 -13.91 13.62 11.98
C ASP A 88 -15.05 14.51 11.44
N GLU A 89 -14.82 15.18 10.32
CA GLU A 89 -15.74 16.16 9.72
C GLU A 89 -16.80 15.49 8.82
N GLN A 90 -16.41 14.50 8.01
CA GLN A 90 -17.28 13.88 6.99
C GLN A 90 -17.76 12.48 7.38
N GLY A 91 -17.14 11.88 8.40
CA GLY A 91 -17.45 10.54 8.86
C GLY A 91 -16.88 9.43 7.96
N PRO A 92 -16.81 8.19 8.49
CA PRO A 92 -16.33 7.03 7.74
C PRO A 92 -17.15 6.71 6.49
N ALA A 93 -18.47 6.92 6.53
CA ALA A 93 -19.35 6.66 5.39
C ALA A 93 -18.90 7.44 4.13
N ARG A 94 -18.49 8.70 4.29
CA ARG A 94 -18.01 9.52 3.18
C ARG A 94 -16.67 9.02 2.61
N LEU A 95 -15.77 8.53 3.47
CA LEU A 95 -14.53 7.90 3.01
C LEU A 95 -14.80 6.60 2.25
N ARG A 96 -15.78 5.80 2.71
CA ARG A 96 -16.23 4.59 2.00
C ARG A 96 -16.79 4.93 0.62
N GLU A 97 -17.64 5.95 0.52
CA GLU A 97 -18.18 6.43 -0.77
C GLU A 97 -17.07 6.84 -1.72
N LEU A 98 -16.10 7.65 -1.24
CA LEU A 98 -14.94 8.04 -2.05
C LEU A 98 -14.15 6.82 -2.57
N ALA A 99 -13.91 5.82 -1.71
CA ALA A 99 -13.22 4.60 -2.11
C ALA A 99 -14.00 3.80 -3.16
N LEU A 100 -15.34 3.75 -3.04
CA LEU A 100 -16.22 3.10 -4.03
C LEU A 100 -16.24 3.86 -5.36
N ASP A 101 -16.30 5.19 -5.34
CA ASP A 101 -16.27 6.02 -6.55
C ASP A 101 -14.95 5.82 -7.33
N LEU A 102 -13.82 5.81 -6.62
CA LEU A 102 -12.50 5.54 -7.20
C LEU A 102 -12.41 4.10 -7.76
N ALA A 103 -12.90 3.12 -7.00
CA ALA A 103 -12.97 1.73 -7.43
C ALA A 103 -13.88 1.55 -8.65
N GLY A 104 -14.97 2.31 -8.75
CA GLY A 104 -15.88 2.28 -9.89
C GLY A 104 -15.27 2.86 -11.17
N ALA A 105 -14.45 3.90 -11.04
CA ALA A 105 -13.85 4.59 -12.17
C ALA A 105 -12.60 3.90 -12.77
N LEU A 106 -11.93 3.04 -12.01
CA LEU A 106 -10.63 2.47 -12.39
C LEU A 106 -10.63 0.94 -12.34
N PRO A 107 -10.01 0.27 -13.34
CA PRO A 107 -9.73 -1.14 -13.22
C PRO A 107 -8.68 -1.36 -12.11
N PHE A 108 -8.87 -2.38 -11.29
CA PHE A 108 -7.92 -2.76 -10.25
C PHE A 108 -7.80 -4.27 -10.14
N SER A 109 -6.60 -4.74 -9.82
CA SER A 109 -6.34 -6.13 -9.42
C SER A 109 -6.60 -6.32 -7.92
N THR A 110 -6.13 -5.38 -7.12
CA THR A 110 -6.34 -5.28 -5.68
C THR A 110 -6.42 -3.79 -5.31
N ALA A 111 -7.19 -3.46 -4.28
CA ALA A 111 -7.19 -2.13 -3.68
C ALA A 111 -7.59 -2.22 -2.21
N HIS A 112 -7.30 -1.17 -1.44
CA HIS A 112 -7.66 -1.11 -0.03
C HIS A 112 -7.87 0.33 0.44
N ALA A 113 -8.54 0.49 1.59
CA ALA A 113 -8.61 1.76 2.30
C ALA A 113 -8.66 1.53 3.82
N GLY A 114 -8.11 2.47 4.59
CA GLY A 114 -8.03 2.39 6.04
C GLY A 114 -7.15 3.49 6.64
N LEU A 115 -6.83 3.36 7.92
CA LEU A 115 -5.87 4.23 8.60
C LEU A 115 -4.47 3.95 8.05
N SER A 116 -3.72 5.00 7.73
CA SER A 116 -2.36 4.87 7.20
C SER A 116 -1.52 6.06 7.60
N PHE A 117 -0.22 5.82 7.77
CA PHE A 117 0.75 6.90 7.90
C PHE A 117 1.01 7.57 6.54
N ALA A 118 1.19 8.88 6.52
CA ALA A 118 1.60 9.59 5.32
C ALA A 118 3.12 9.41 5.09
N PRO A 119 3.57 8.96 3.91
CA PRO A 119 4.99 8.84 3.60
C PRO A 119 5.58 10.24 3.34
N SER A 120 5.96 10.92 4.41
CA SER A 120 6.59 12.25 4.38
C SER A 120 8.11 12.16 4.48
N ARG A 121 8.80 13.28 4.19
CA ARG A 121 10.25 13.36 4.36
C ARG A 121 10.59 13.11 5.83
N GLY A 122 11.36 12.05 6.10
CA GLY A 122 11.76 11.67 7.46
C GLY A 122 10.86 10.64 8.14
N PHE A 123 9.72 10.25 7.55
CA PHE A 123 8.86 9.19 8.09
C PHE A 123 9.64 7.91 8.41
N TRP A 124 10.46 7.44 7.46
CA TRP A 124 11.29 6.24 7.64
C TRP A 124 12.32 6.36 8.78
N LYS A 125 12.81 7.57 9.05
CA LYS A 125 13.72 7.82 10.19
C LYS A 125 12.98 7.88 11.53
N ALA A 126 11.70 8.25 11.51
CA ALA A 126 10.86 8.34 12.69
C ALA A 126 10.16 7.00 13.03
N LEU A 127 10.04 6.09 12.06
CA LEU A 127 9.40 4.79 12.23
C LEU A 127 9.91 3.97 13.45
N PRO A 128 11.23 3.91 13.76
CA PRO A 128 11.71 3.25 14.98
C PRO A 128 11.07 3.78 16.27
N LEU A 129 10.76 5.08 16.31
CA LEU A 129 10.19 5.75 17.49
C LEU A 129 8.72 5.37 17.70
N LEU A 130 8.04 4.92 16.65
CA LEU A 130 6.62 4.55 16.67
C LEU A 130 6.41 3.05 16.91
N LYS A 131 7.47 2.27 17.08
CA LYS A 131 7.40 0.81 17.11
C LYS A 131 6.44 0.25 18.15
N ALA A 132 6.53 0.72 19.39
CA ALA A 132 5.65 0.25 20.46
C ALA A 132 4.18 0.59 20.18
N ASP A 133 3.91 1.77 19.63
CA ASP A 133 2.56 2.22 19.29
C ASP A 133 2.00 1.48 18.08
N LEU A 134 2.83 1.17 17.08
CA LEU A 134 2.44 0.36 15.93
C LEU A 134 1.94 -1.01 16.38
N PHE A 135 2.74 -1.77 17.15
CA PHE A 135 2.32 -3.08 17.66
C PHE A 135 1.11 -3.02 18.60
N ARG A 136 0.91 -1.87 19.28
CA ARG A 136 -0.29 -1.63 20.07
C ARG A 136 -1.53 -1.40 19.20
N HIS A 137 -1.38 -0.68 18.10
CA HIS A 137 -2.47 -0.23 17.23
C HIS A 137 -2.31 -0.81 15.80
N PRO A 138 -2.53 -2.13 15.61
CA PRO A 138 -2.21 -2.84 14.36
C PRO A 138 -3.11 -2.46 13.17
N GLY A 139 -4.19 -1.71 13.39
CA GLY A 139 -5.06 -1.20 12.35
C GLY A 139 -4.46 -0.09 11.50
N TRP A 140 -3.35 0.52 11.95
CA TRP A 140 -2.59 1.46 11.14
C TRP A 140 -1.77 0.75 10.08
N ALA A 141 -1.91 1.17 8.82
CA ALA A 141 -1.03 0.76 7.74
C ALA A 141 0.24 1.62 7.73
N VAL A 142 1.38 0.96 7.48
CA VAL A 142 2.63 1.63 7.12
C VAL A 142 2.78 1.47 5.62
N PRO A 143 2.79 2.56 4.83
CA PRO A 143 2.91 2.47 3.37
C PRO A 143 4.17 1.70 2.99
N ALA A 144 4.04 0.64 2.20
CA ALA A 144 5.21 -0.16 1.86
C ALA A 144 6.22 0.65 1.02
N ALA A 145 7.48 0.71 1.46
CA ALA A 145 8.56 1.39 0.75
C ALA A 145 8.83 0.69 -0.59
N GLY A 146 8.18 1.14 -1.66
CA GLY A 146 8.56 0.79 -3.03
C GLY A 146 8.17 -0.61 -3.52
N THR A 147 7.48 -1.44 -2.73
CA THR A 147 6.98 -2.75 -3.17
C THR A 147 5.60 -2.72 -3.83
N SER A 148 4.89 -1.58 -3.77
CA SER A 148 3.50 -1.50 -4.26
C SER A 148 3.35 -1.77 -5.77
N MET A 149 4.42 -1.58 -6.55
CA MET A 149 4.39 -1.81 -7.99
C MET A 149 4.84 -3.22 -8.39
N ASP A 150 5.27 -4.10 -7.46
CA ASP A 150 5.71 -5.48 -7.75
C ASP A 150 4.98 -6.49 -6.85
N MET A 151 3.65 -6.50 -6.96
CA MET A 151 2.75 -7.32 -6.10
C MET A 151 1.92 -8.34 -6.87
N GLY A 152 1.76 -8.18 -8.19
CA GLY A 152 0.86 -9.01 -8.98
C GLY A 152 -0.57 -9.04 -8.44
N PHE A 153 -1.11 -10.23 -8.21
CA PHE A 153 -2.45 -10.41 -7.65
C PHE A 153 -2.44 -10.61 -6.13
N GLN A 154 -1.34 -10.27 -5.45
CA GLN A 154 -1.20 -10.43 -4.01
C GLN A 154 -1.76 -9.22 -3.25
N VAL A 155 -2.12 -9.44 -1.99
CA VAL A 155 -2.65 -8.41 -1.10
C VAL A 155 -1.55 -7.93 -0.15
N ASP A 156 -1.33 -6.62 -0.05
CA ASP A 156 -0.24 -6.04 0.74
C ASP A 156 -0.46 -6.08 2.26
N GLY A 157 -1.71 -6.27 2.69
CA GLY A 157 -2.10 -6.42 4.08
C GLY A 157 -3.62 -6.41 4.23
N ILE A 158 -4.08 -6.51 5.47
CA ILE A 158 -5.51 -6.39 5.78
C ILE A 158 -5.81 -4.98 6.26
N HIS A 159 -6.84 -4.38 5.66
CA HIS A 159 -7.26 -3.01 5.90
C HIS A 159 -8.74 -2.96 6.23
N TRP A 160 -9.28 -1.77 6.49
CA TRP A 160 -10.71 -1.61 6.80
C TRP A 160 -11.61 -2.00 5.62
N LEU A 161 -11.29 -1.51 4.42
CA LEU A 161 -11.91 -1.88 3.16
C LEU A 161 -10.88 -2.63 2.31
N ASN A 162 -11.25 -3.79 1.77
CA ASN A 162 -10.39 -4.62 0.93
C ASN A 162 -11.13 -4.96 -0.35
N PHE A 163 -10.57 -4.58 -1.49
CA PHE A 163 -11.15 -4.75 -2.81
C PHE A 163 -10.40 -5.83 -3.57
N LEU A 164 -11.14 -6.83 -4.06
CA LEU A 164 -10.59 -7.92 -4.85
C LEU A 164 -11.05 -7.77 -6.31
N GLY A 165 -10.09 -7.62 -7.21
CA GLY A 165 -10.33 -7.65 -8.66
C GLY A 165 -10.55 -9.07 -9.16
N PRO A 166 -10.98 -9.24 -10.43
CA PRO A 166 -11.40 -10.53 -10.95
C PRO A 166 -10.33 -11.65 -10.82
N PRO A 167 -9.04 -11.42 -11.14
CA PRO A 167 -8.03 -12.48 -11.05
C PRO A 167 -7.88 -13.05 -9.65
N LEU A 168 -7.85 -12.18 -8.63
CA LEU A 168 -7.75 -12.63 -7.24
C LEU A 168 -9.07 -13.24 -6.76
N LEU A 169 -10.21 -12.63 -7.12
CA LEU A 169 -11.54 -13.11 -6.72
C LEU A 169 -11.82 -14.53 -7.24
N GLU A 170 -11.38 -14.86 -8.46
CA GLU A 170 -11.48 -16.21 -9.00
C GLU A 170 -10.65 -17.22 -8.18
N THR A 171 -9.40 -16.87 -7.84
CA THR A 171 -8.52 -17.77 -7.10
C THR A 171 -8.99 -18.04 -5.67
N VAL A 172 -9.68 -17.10 -5.03
CA VAL A 172 -10.28 -17.30 -3.68
C VAL A 172 -11.59 -18.08 -3.72
N GLY A 173 -12.07 -18.50 -4.91
CA GLY A 173 -13.33 -19.25 -5.06
C GLY A 173 -14.57 -18.38 -5.23
N GLY A 174 -14.40 -17.10 -5.58
CA GLY A 174 -15.48 -16.16 -5.85
C GLY A 174 -16.15 -15.60 -4.59
N ILE A 175 -17.17 -14.76 -4.80
CA ILE A 175 -17.85 -14.05 -3.72
C ILE A 175 -18.58 -14.99 -2.74
N GLN A 176 -19.04 -16.14 -3.23
CA GLN A 176 -19.73 -17.13 -2.38
C GLN A 176 -18.75 -17.79 -1.39
N ALA A 177 -17.49 -18.04 -1.81
CA ALA A 177 -16.46 -18.52 -0.90
C ALA A 177 -16.14 -17.47 0.18
N LEU A 178 -16.07 -16.19 -0.18
CA LEU A 178 -15.87 -15.11 0.80
C LEU A 178 -17.00 -15.09 1.85
N ARG A 179 -18.27 -15.11 1.42
CA ARG A 179 -19.43 -15.14 2.32
C ARG A 179 -19.51 -16.42 3.16
N SER A 180 -19.04 -17.54 2.63
CA SER A 180 -19.07 -18.82 3.33
C SER A 180 -17.97 -18.96 4.38
N HIS A 181 -16.84 -18.25 4.26
CA HIS A 181 -15.73 -18.32 5.21
C HIS A 181 -15.70 -17.16 6.21
N LEU A 182 -16.10 -15.95 5.80
CA LEU A 182 -16.12 -14.78 6.67
C LEU A 182 -17.41 -14.77 7.49
N LYS A 183 -17.30 -14.92 8.81
CA LYS A 183 -18.42 -15.10 9.75
C LYS A 183 -18.51 -14.01 10.80
N HIS A 184 -17.50 -13.16 10.93
CA HIS A 184 -17.54 -12.08 11.89
C HIS A 184 -18.74 -11.15 11.60
N PRO A 185 -19.54 -10.79 12.62
CA PRO A 185 -20.80 -10.06 12.42
C PRO A 185 -20.62 -8.66 11.81
N GLU A 186 -19.45 -8.06 12.01
CA GLU A 186 -19.10 -6.75 11.42
C GLU A 186 -18.47 -6.86 10.02
N THR A 187 -18.19 -8.06 9.54
CA THR A 187 -17.64 -8.27 8.20
C THR A 187 -18.77 -8.33 7.19
N SER A 188 -18.69 -7.49 6.15
CA SER A 188 -19.63 -7.51 5.03
C SER A 188 -18.90 -7.80 3.72
N VAL A 189 -19.55 -8.56 2.84
CA VAL A 189 -19.04 -8.90 1.50
C VAL A 189 -20.04 -8.43 0.45
N GLN A 190 -19.65 -7.39 -0.28
CA GLN A 190 -20.43 -6.74 -1.32
C GLN A 190 -19.88 -7.10 -2.69
N GLU A 191 -20.79 -7.44 -3.62
CA GLU A 191 -20.46 -7.60 -5.04
C GLU A 191 -20.39 -6.23 -5.70
N LEU A 192 -19.38 -6.02 -6.53
CA LEU A 192 -19.18 -4.85 -7.36
C LEU A 192 -19.31 -5.25 -8.84
N THR A 193 -19.45 -4.26 -9.72
CA THR A 193 -19.54 -4.48 -11.17
C THR A 193 -18.28 -5.17 -11.71
N GLU A 194 -18.41 -5.86 -12.84
CA GLU A 194 -17.29 -6.49 -13.57
C GLU A 194 -16.54 -7.57 -12.77
N GLY A 195 -17.24 -8.35 -11.95
CA GLY A 195 -16.65 -9.48 -11.23
C GLY A 195 -15.68 -9.06 -10.13
N ARG A 196 -15.99 -7.96 -9.43
CA ARG A 196 -15.19 -7.40 -8.35
C ARG A 196 -15.91 -7.56 -7.02
N ALA A 197 -15.16 -7.54 -5.91
CA ALA A 197 -15.74 -7.65 -4.58
C ALA A 197 -15.14 -6.62 -3.61
N LEU A 198 -15.96 -6.16 -2.67
CA LEU A 198 -15.55 -5.36 -1.53
C LEU A 198 -15.82 -6.14 -0.24
N ILE A 199 -14.79 -6.30 0.59
CA ILE A 199 -14.87 -6.81 1.94
C ILE A 199 -14.68 -5.64 2.90
N SER A 200 -15.66 -5.39 3.77
CA SER A 200 -15.61 -4.30 4.76
C SER A 200 -15.58 -4.87 6.18
N LEU A 201 -14.65 -4.39 6.99
CA LEU A 201 -14.43 -4.86 8.37
C LEU A 201 -14.97 -3.84 9.38
N GLY A 202 -16.30 -3.74 9.43
CA GLY A 202 -17.01 -2.79 10.28
C GLY A 202 -17.37 -1.46 9.59
N PRO A 203 -18.11 -0.57 10.28
CA PRO A 203 -18.62 0.68 9.72
C PRO A 203 -17.58 1.80 9.66
N ALA A 204 -16.44 1.66 10.34
CA ALA A 204 -15.38 2.66 10.44
C ALA A 204 -14.01 1.99 10.48
N PRO A 205 -12.93 2.66 10.03
CA PRO A 205 -11.60 2.11 10.18
C PRO A 205 -11.17 2.15 11.65
N LEU A 206 -10.61 1.04 12.14
CA LEU A 206 -10.23 0.89 13.54
C LEU A 206 -8.71 0.81 13.65
N ALA A 207 -8.13 1.55 14.61
CA ALA A 207 -6.72 1.41 14.96
C ALA A 207 -6.47 0.12 15.78
N GLY A 208 -7.47 -0.30 16.57
CA GLY A 208 -7.31 -1.30 17.62
C GLY A 208 -6.42 -0.79 18.76
N ASP A 209 -6.38 -1.52 19.87
CA ASP A 209 -5.50 -1.29 21.01
C ASP A 209 -5.32 -2.61 21.76
N THR A 210 -4.19 -3.27 21.52
CA THR A 210 -3.92 -4.59 22.11
C THR A 210 -3.80 -4.56 23.64
N LYS A 211 -3.50 -3.40 24.25
CA LYS A 211 -3.48 -3.25 25.72
C LYS A 211 -4.88 -3.15 26.32
N LEU A 212 -5.86 -2.73 25.54
CA LEU A 212 -7.27 -2.65 25.93
C LEU A 212 -8.09 -3.88 25.48
N GLY A 213 -7.44 -4.86 24.86
CA GLY A 213 -8.11 -6.06 24.33
C GLY A 213 -8.81 -5.86 22.98
N GLU A 214 -8.64 -4.70 22.34
CA GLU A 214 -9.18 -4.37 21.02
C GLU A 214 -8.31 -5.00 19.92
N THR A 215 -8.42 -6.32 19.77
CA THR A 215 -7.52 -7.14 18.94
C THR A 215 -7.87 -7.22 17.45
N LEU A 216 -8.91 -6.49 17.02
CA LEU A 216 -9.41 -6.44 15.64
C LEU A 216 -9.79 -7.83 15.07
N PRO A 217 -10.74 -8.56 15.68
CA PRO A 217 -11.10 -9.93 15.30
C PRO A 217 -11.53 -10.08 13.83
N ALA A 218 -12.28 -9.12 13.27
CA ALA A 218 -12.65 -9.11 11.85
C ALA A 218 -11.43 -9.07 10.91
N TYR A 219 -10.41 -8.29 11.28
CA TYR A 219 -9.16 -8.17 10.52
C TYR A 219 -8.36 -9.47 10.59
N ARG A 220 -8.35 -10.12 11.75
CA ARG A 220 -7.69 -11.42 11.92
C ARG A 220 -8.40 -12.55 11.19
N GLU A 221 -9.73 -12.54 11.15
CA GLU A 221 -10.51 -13.51 10.35
C GLU A 221 -10.14 -13.39 8.87
N LEU A 222 -10.19 -12.18 8.32
CA LEU A 222 -9.84 -11.97 6.91
C LEU A 222 -8.37 -12.28 6.63
N ALA A 223 -7.45 -11.93 7.55
CA ALA A 223 -6.04 -12.26 7.40
C ALA A 223 -5.80 -13.76 7.27
N ARG A 224 -6.43 -14.57 8.15
CA ARG A 224 -6.31 -16.04 8.09
C ARG A 224 -6.87 -16.59 6.80
N PHE A 225 -8.01 -16.06 6.33
CA PHE A 225 -8.58 -16.49 5.06
C PHE A 225 -7.66 -16.14 3.88
N LEU A 226 -7.11 -14.92 3.85
CA LEU A 226 -6.27 -14.44 2.76
C LEU A 226 -4.79 -14.82 2.88
N GLU A 227 -4.37 -15.55 3.91
CA GLU A 227 -2.96 -15.88 4.16
C GLU A 227 -2.20 -16.41 2.92
N PRO A 228 -2.77 -17.32 2.11
CA PRO A 228 -2.10 -17.81 0.88
C PRO A 228 -1.86 -16.73 -0.19
N TRP A 229 -2.61 -15.62 -0.15
CA TRP A 229 -2.58 -14.54 -1.14
C TRP A 229 -1.93 -13.26 -0.62
N LEU A 230 -1.52 -13.22 0.65
CA LEU A 230 -0.77 -12.09 1.17
C LEU A 230 0.60 -12.00 0.47
N LEU A 231 1.04 -10.77 0.22
CA LEU A 231 2.37 -10.50 -0.28
C LEU A 231 3.37 -11.07 0.74
N PRO A 232 4.36 -11.90 0.33
CA PRO A 232 5.34 -12.43 1.26
C PRO A 232 6.20 -11.31 1.83
N PHE A 233 6.72 -11.54 3.04
CA PHE A 233 7.65 -10.61 3.67
C PHE A 233 8.87 -10.38 2.75
N PRO A 234 9.18 -9.14 2.36
CA PRO A 234 10.28 -8.86 1.44
C PRO A 234 11.64 -9.12 2.10
N GLN A 235 12.52 -9.85 1.41
CA GLN A 235 13.86 -10.21 1.93
C GLN A 235 14.84 -9.02 2.00
N VAL A 236 14.54 -7.89 1.37
CA VAL A 236 15.51 -6.81 1.11
C VAL A 236 15.13 -5.43 1.68
N ASN A 237 14.04 -5.33 2.45
CA ASN A 237 13.59 -4.05 3.01
C ASN A 237 13.30 -4.20 4.50
N THR A 238 14.35 -4.29 5.31
CA THR A 238 14.20 -4.08 6.75
C THR A 238 13.86 -2.62 6.97
N TRP A 239 12.79 -2.37 7.74
CA TRP A 239 12.52 -1.02 8.20
C TRP A 239 13.66 -0.59 9.10
N ASP A 240 14.32 0.53 8.78
CA ASP A 240 15.39 1.08 9.62
C ASP A 240 14.92 1.07 11.08
N GLY A 241 15.74 0.50 11.98
CA GLY A 241 15.44 0.35 13.41
C GLY A 241 14.54 -0.82 13.82
N TYR A 242 14.16 -1.70 12.89
CA TYR A 242 13.51 -2.98 13.17
C TYR A 242 14.47 -4.14 12.88
N THR A 243 14.38 -5.20 13.68
CA THR A 243 14.98 -6.49 13.30
C THR A 243 14.12 -7.16 12.22
N ASP A 244 14.70 -8.10 11.48
CA ASP A 244 13.97 -8.92 10.49
C ASP A 244 12.74 -9.58 11.10
N GLU A 245 12.88 -10.09 12.32
CA GLU A 245 11.80 -10.75 13.06
C GLU A 245 10.68 -9.78 13.43
N GLU A 246 11.02 -8.56 13.85
CA GLU A 246 10.03 -7.54 14.17
C GLU A 246 9.29 -7.05 12.93
N ALA A 247 10.02 -6.84 11.83
CA ALA A 247 9.42 -6.48 10.56
C ALA A 247 8.52 -7.60 10.03
N ARG A 248 8.93 -8.87 10.18
CA ARG A 248 8.13 -10.06 9.84
C ARG A 248 6.86 -10.15 10.68
N LEU A 249 6.98 -9.96 12.00
CA LEU A 249 5.84 -9.93 12.93
C LEU A 249 4.87 -8.81 12.57
N TRP A 250 5.37 -7.62 12.22
CA TRP A 250 4.51 -6.53 11.75
C TRP A 250 3.78 -6.89 10.45
N TRP A 251 4.52 -7.46 9.50
CA TRP A 251 3.98 -7.90 8.22
C TRP A 251 2.84 -8.92 8.40
N ARG A 252 2.98 -9.79 9.41
CA ARG A 252 2.02 -10.83 9.79
C ARG A 252 1.18 -10.47 11.03
N ARG A 253 1.05 -9.19 11.39
CA ARG A 253 0.45 -8.72 12.67
C ARG A 253 -0.97 -9.22 12.97
N PHE A 254 -1.74 -9.58 11.94
CA PHE A 254 -3.08 -10.14 12.09
C PHE A 254 -3.10 -11.68 12.13
N LEU A 255 -2.04 -12.34 11.67
CA LEU A 255 -1.87 -13.79 11.70
C LEU A 255 -1.16 -14.25 12.98
N GLU A 256 -0.20 -13.46 13.45
CA GLU A 256 0.61 -13.77 14.62
C GLU A 256 0.10 -13.00 15.86
N ALA A 257 0.39 -13.54 17.04
CA ALA A 257 0.20 -12.80 18.28
C ALA A 257 1.25 -11.67 18.35
N PRO A 258 0.94 -10.50 18.95
CA PRO A 258 1.95 -9.49 19.20
C PRO A 258 3.12 -10.10 19.98
N PRO A 259 4.39 -9.71 19.72
CA PRO A 259 5.51 -10.16 20.54
C PRO A 259 5.23 -9.83 22.01
N GLU A 260 5.47 -10.79 22.91
CA GLU A 260 5.52 -10.50 24.34
C GLU A 260 6.52 -9.37 24.59
N LYS A 261 6.24 -8.49 25.57
CA LYS A 261 7.13 -7.37 25.90
C LYS A 261 8.56 -7.89 26.04
N ILE A 262 9.43 -7.53 25.11
CA ILE A 262 10.87 -7.61 25.34
C ILE A 262 11.13 -6.61 26.46
N HIS A 263 11.51 -7.14 27.63
CA HIS A 263 11.86 -6.36 28.81
C HIS A 263 12.78 -5.20 28.41
N ASP A 264 12.31 -3.96 28.63
CA ASP A 264 13.16 -2.78 28.55
C ASP A 264 14.00 -2.76 29.84
N PRO A 265 15.34 -2.85 29.79
CA PRO A 265 16.20 -2.77 30.98
C PRO A 265 16.12 -1.41 31.71
N ARG A 266 15.25 -0.49 31.26
CA ARG A 266 14.93 0.79 31.93
C ARG A 266 13.59 0.78 32.65
N ASP A 267 12.79 -0.30 32.54
CA ASP A 267 11.51 -0.44 33.25
C ASP A 267 11.66 -1.01 34.69
N GLY A 268 12.90 -1.19 35.17
CA GLY A 268 13.24 -1.65 36.52
C GLY A 268 13.94 -3.01 36.55
#